data_AF-A0A2Y9B6R7-F1
#
_entry.id   AF-A0A2Y9B6R7-F1
#
_cell.length_a   1.000
_cell.length_b   1.000
_cell.length_c   1.000
_cell.angle_alpha   90.00
_cell.angle_beta   90.00
_cell.angle_gamma   90.00
#
_symmetry.space_group_name_H-M   'P 1'
#
loop_
_entity.id
_entity.type
_entity.pdbx_description
1 polymer ?
#
loop_
_entity_poly.entity_id
_entity_poly.type
_entity_poly.pdbx_seq_one_letter_code
_entity_poly.pdbx_strand_id
1 'polypeptide(L)'
;MFTDVVLPLLGLGLLAWGLPWALGRVLPEGVAWLVVNGLISAAVLAVVAAAGFMLLYGAAGGVVWREAPWHFVMLSARSALLWAPILVLSLANLPKGWTEAEW
;
A
#
# COMPACT_ATOMS: atom_id res chain seq x y z
N MET A 1 18.48 -4.78 12.33
CA MET A 1 17.22 -5.56 12.48
C MET A 1 16.02 -4.66 12.78
N PHE A 2 16.03 -3.87 13.86
CA PHE A 2 14.89 -2.99 14.17
C PHE A 2 14.67 -1.90 13.09
N THR A 3 15.73 -1.20 12.70
CA THR A 3 15.69 -0.16 11.65
C THR A 3 15.43 -0.71 10.25
N ASP A 4 15.92 -1.91 9.95
CA ASP A 4 15.95 -2.44 8.58
C ASP A 4 14.74 -3.32 8.27
N VAL A 5 14.00 -3.75 9.29
CA VAL A 5 12.85 -4.66 9.15
C VAL A 5 11.64 -4.13 9.90
N VAL A 6 11.75 -3.86 11.20
CA VAL A 6 10.60 -3.46 12.03
C VAL A 6 10.05 -2.11 11.59
N LEU A 7 10.93 -1.12 11.40
CA LEU A 7 10.50 0.23 11.02
C LEU A 7 9.80 0.27 9.64
N PRO A 8 10.34 -0.35 8.56
CA PRO A 8 9.65 -0.44 7.28
C PRO A 8 8.29 -1.15 7.36
N LEU A 9 8.19 -2.23 8.15
CA LEU A 9 6.95 -2.98 8.32
C LEU A 9 5.88 -2.14 9.03
N LEU A 10 6.24 -1.45 10.11
CA LEU A 10 5.33 -0.53 10.80
C LEU A 10 4.89 0.61 9.88
N GLY A 11 5.83 1.19 9.12
CA GLY A 11 5.52 2.24 8.14
C GLY A 11 4.52 1.77 7.08
N LEU A 12 4.76 0.61 6.47
CA LEU A 12 3.84 0.02 5.48
C LEU A 12 2.47 -0.32 6.09
N GLY A 13 2.43 -0.88 7.30
CA GLY A 13 1.18 -1.18 7.99
C GLY A 13 0.36 0.08 8.31
N LEU A 14 1.01 1.13 8.81
CA LEU A 14 0.37 2.41 9.09
C LEU A 14 -0.15 3.08 7.81
N LEU A 15 0.60 3.01 6.72
CA LEU A 15 0.14 3.50 5.42
C LEU A 15 -1.04 2.68 4.90
N ALA A 16 -0.99 1.35 4.99
CA ALA A 16 -2.09 0.48 4.55
C ALA A 16 -3.38 0.74 5.33
N TRP A 17 -3.24 1.09 6.61
CA TRP A 17 -4.37 1.49 7.43
C TRP A 17 -4.84 2.90 7.10
N GLY A 18 -3.97 3.91 7.10
CA GLY A 18 -4.34 5.32 6.99
C GLY A 18 -4.74 5.79 5.59
N LEU A 19 -4.13 5.23 4.54
CA LEU A 19 -4.30 5.70 3.17
C LEU A 19 -5.75 5.58 2.66
N PRO A 20 -6.48 4.45 2.89
CA PRO A 20 -7.89 4.36 2.51
C PRO A 20 -8.78 5.43 3.15
N TRP A 21 -8.51 5.79 4.40
CA TRP A 21 -9.25 6.85 5.09
C TRP A 21 -8.92 8.23 4.56
N ALA A 22 -7.66 8.48 4.19
CA ALA A 22 -7.27 9.75 3.57
C ALA A 22 -7.98 9.92 2.23
N LEU A 23 -7.95 8.88 1.38
CA LEU A 23 -8.64 8.89 0.08
C LEU A 23 -10.16 8.93 0.22
N GLY A 24 -10.73 8.20 1.18
CA GLY A 24 -12.18 8.15 1.42
C GLY A 24 -12.80 9.48 1.90
N ARG A 25 -11.98 10.47 2.30
CA ARG A 25 -12.47 11.84 2.58
C ARG A 25 -12.65 12.68 1.32
N VAL A 26 -12.05 12.28 0.21
CA VAL A 26 -12.02 13.04 -1.05
C VAL A 26 -12.82 12.33 -2.14
N LEU A 27 -12.81 11.00 -2.13
CA LEU A 27 -13.60 10.19 -3.05
C LEU A 27 -15.07 10.17 -2.62
N PRO A 28 -16.02 10.17 -3.58
CA PRO A 28 -17.44 10.00 -3.27
C PRO A 28 -17.72 8.67 -2.56
N GLU A 29 -18.87 8.61 -1.90
CA GLU A 29 -19.38 7.37 -1.30
C GLU A 29 -19.88 6.41 -2.39
N GLY A 30 -19.94 5.11 -2.07
CA GLY A 30 -20.45 4.07 -2.97
C GLY A 30 -19.45 2.97 -3.31
N VAL A 31 -19.97 1.82 -3.73
CA VAL A 31 -19.17 0.59 -3.93
C VAL A 31 -18.14 0.76 -5.04
N ALA A 32 -18.49 1.43 -6.14
CA ALA A 32 -17.56 1.71 -7.23
C ALA A 32 -16.36 2.53 -6.75
N TRP A 33 -16.60 3.58 -5.97
CA TRP A 33 -15.54 4.42 -5.41
C TRP A 33 -14.73 3.73 -4.32
N LEU A 34 -15.32 2.78 -3.59
CA LEU A 34 -14.58 1.91 -2.67
C LEU A 34 -13.57 1.04 -3.41
N VAL A 35 -13.93 0.48 -4.56
CA VAL A 35 -13.01 -0.28 -5.42
C VAL A 35 -11.90 0.61 -5.95
N VAL A 36 -12.23 1.82 -6.44
CA VAL A 36 -11.24 2.80 -6.91
C VAL A 36 -10.26 3.17 -5.79
N ASN A 37 -10.76 3.42 -4.58
CA ASN A 37 -9.94 3.67 -3.40
C ASN A 37 -8.99 2.50 -3.12
N GLY A 38 -9.50 1.27 -3.16
CA GLY A 38 -8.68 0.08 -2.97
C GLY A 38 -7.58 -0.07 -4.01
N LEU A 39 -7.87 0.19 -5.29
CA LEU A 39 -6.90 0.13 -6.37
C LEU A 39 -5.81 1.20 -6.23
N ILE A 40 -6.19 2.45 -5.95
CA ILE A 40 -5.24 3.55 -5.74
C ILE A 40 -4.37 3.25 -4.51
N SER A 41 -4.98 2.83 -3.40
CA SER A 41 -4.25 2.49 -2.18
C SER A 41 -3.25 1.35 -2.41
N ALA A 42 -3.66 0.28 -3.09
CA ALA A 42 -2.78 -0.84 -3.42
C ALA A 42 -1.63 -0.42 -4.34
N ALA A 43 -1.88 0.42 -5.34
CA ALA A 43 -0.85 0.93 -6.23
C ALA A 43 0.18 1.78 -5.48
N VAL A 44 -0.27 2.68 -4.61
CA VAL A 44 0.62 3.51 -3.78
C VAL A 44 1.46 2.65 -2.83
N LEU A 45 0.84 1.69 -2.14
CA LEU A 45 1.57 0.77 -1.25
C LEU A 45 2.60 -0.07 -2.03
N ALA A 46 2.25 -0.52 -3.23
CA ALA A 46 3.18 -1.27 -4.07
C ALA A 46 4.39 -0.42 -4.49
N VAL A 47 4.17 0.85 -4.85
CA VAL A 47 5.25 1.79 -5.18
C VAL A 47 6.12 2.08 -3.95
N VAL A 48 5.51 2.35 -2.80
CA VAL A 48 6.23 2.60 -1.55
C VAL A 48 7.05 1.39 -1.12
N ALA A 49 6.49 0.18 -1.21
CA ALA A 49 7.19 -1.05 -0.89
C ALA A 49 8.36 -1.29 -1.86
N ALA A 50 8.15 -1.11 -3.17
CA ALA A 50 9.22 -1.25 -4.17
C ALA A 50 10.38 -0.27 -3.91
N ALA A 51 10.06 1.00 -3.65
CA ALA A 51 11.05 2.02 -3.29
C ALA A 51 11.77 1.67 -1.97
N GLY A 52 11.02 1.21 -0.96
CA GLY A 52 11.57 0.76 0.30
C GLY A 52 12.56 -0.39 0.14
N PHE A 53 12.22 -1.41 -0.65
CA PHE A 53 13.13 -2.51 -0.95
C PHE A 53 14.36 -2.06 -1.71
N MET A 54 14.22 -1.14 -2.67
CA MET A 54 15.37 -0.58 -3.39
C MET A 54 16.35 0.13 -2.45
N LEU A 55 15.83 0.90 -1.49
CA LEU A 55 16.64 1.57 -0.46
C LEU A 55 17.31 0.58 0.49
N LEU A 56 16.58 -0.46 0.93
CA LEU A 56 17.11 -1.50 1.83
C LEU A 56 18.20 -2.35 1.16
N TYR A 57 18.21 -2.45 -0.16
CA TYR A 57 19.29 -3.10 -0.92
C TYR A 57 20.59 -2.27 -0.96
N GLY A 58 20.56 -1.01 -0.49
CA GLY A 58 21.74 -0.15 -0.40
C GLY A 58 22.46 0.00 -1.73
N ALA A 59 23.78 -0.18 -1.72
CA ALA A 59 24.63 -0.04 -2.91
C ALA A 59 24.28 -1.02 -4.05
N ALA A 60 23.71 -2.19 -3.73
CA ALA A 60 23.27 -3.15 -4.72
C ALA A 60 21.96 -2.75 -5.40
N GLY A 61 21.14 -1.89 -4.77
CA GLY A 61 19.82 -1.52 -5.26
C GLY A 61 19.85 -0.88 -6.65
N GLY A 62 20.81 0.02 -6.89
CA GLY A 62 20.98 0.67 -8.19
C GLY A 62 21.43 -0.29 -9.30
N VAL A 63 22.20 -1.33 -8.97
CA VAL A 63 22.61 -2.36 -9.93
C VAL A 63 21.41 -3.24 -10.28
N VAL A 64 20.70 -3.77 -9.28
CA VAL A 64 19.52 -4.62 -9.49
C VAL A 64 18.42 -3.87 -10.22
N TRP A 65 18.23 -2.57 -9.97
CA TRP A 65 17.25 -1.76 -10.68
C TRP A 65 17.53 -1.66 -12.18
N ARG A 66 18.81 -1.54 -12.57
CA ARG A 66 19.20 -1.46 -13.99
C ARG A 66 19.11 -2.81 -14.69
N GLU A 67 19.56 -3.87 -14.05
CA GLU A 67 19.64 -5.21 -14.64
C GLU A 67 18.29 -5.95 -14.60
N ALA A 68 17.48 -5.71 -13.57
CA ALA A 68 16.23 -6.42 -13.32
C ALA A 68 15.18 -5.50 -12.66
N PRO A 69 14.69 -4.46 -13.36
CA PRO A 69 13.74 -3.47 -12.78
C PRO A 69 12.46 -4.13 -12.26
N TRP A 70 12.03 -5.23 -12.89
CA TRP A 70 10.83 -5.97 -12.49
C TRP A 70 10.98 -6.71 -11.15
N HIS A 71 12.22 -6.91 -10.68
CA HIS A 71 12.48 -7.57 -9.40
C HIS A 71 11.80 -6.85 -8.24
N PHE A 72 11.93 -5.51 -8.17
CA PHE A 72 11.33 -4.73 -7.08
C PHE A 72 9.80 -4.67 -7.17
N VAL A 73 9.25 -4.72 -8.38
CA VAL A 73 7.79 -4.82 -8.60
C VAL A 73 7.27 -6.16 -8.07
N MET A 74 7.92 -7.27 -8.44
CA MET A 74 7.54 -8.59 -7.93
C MET A 74 7.76 -8.73 -6.42
N LEU A 75 8.86 -8.18 -5.91
CA LEU A 75 9.17 -8.19 -4.48
C LEU A 75 8.11 -7.41 -3.69
N SER A 76 7.72 -6.25 -4.20
CA SER A 76 6.60 -5.46 -3.69
C SER A 76 5.28 -6.24 -3.72
N ALA A 77 4.95 -6.88 -4.84
CA ALA A 77 3.75 -7.70 -4.96
C ALA A 77 3.73 -8.86 -3.94
N ARG A 78 4.87 -9.52 -3.71
CA ARG A 78 5.00 -10.57 -2.68
C ARG A 78 4.83 -10.01 -1.26
N SER A 79 5.31 -8.80 -1.01
CA SER A 79 5.12 -8.13 0.29
C SER A 79 3.66 -7.77 0.58
N ALA A 80 2.76 -7.83 -0.42
CA ALA A 80 1.33 -7.64 -0.22
C ALA A 80 0.72 -8.61 0.79
N LEU A 81 1.33 -9.77 1.01
CA LEU A 81 0.94 -10.68 2.11
C LEU A 81 0.96 -10.01 3.49
N LEU A 82 1.74 -8.94 3.65
CA LEU A 82 1.88 -8.20 4.92
C LEU A 82 0.91 -7.02 4.99
N TRP A 83 0.83 -6.20 3.94
CA TRP A 83 0.04 -4.97 3.98
C TRP A 83 -1.38 -5.11 3.41
N ALA A 84 -1.65 -6.05 2.51
CA ALA A 84 -2.97 -6.19 1.89
C ALA A 84 -4.08 -6.58 2.87
N PRO A 85 -3.88 -7.47 3.86
CA PRO A 85 -4.91 -7.75 4.86
C PRO A 85 -5.31 -6.50 5.65
N ILE A 86 -4.33 -5.66 6.01
CA ILE A 86 -4.57 -4.39 6.72
C ILE A 86 -5.34 -3.42 5.82
N LEU A 87 -4.95 -3.30 4.55
CA LEU A 87 -5.64 -2.49 3.55
C LEU A 87 -7.11 -2.91 3.40
N VAL A 88 -7.37 -4.21 3.26
CA VAL A 88 -8.72 -4.76 3.11
C VAL A 88 -9.57 -4.48 4.35
N LEU A 89 -9.03 -4.70 5.55
CA LEU A 89 -9.73 -4.40 6.80
C LEU A 89 -10.02 -2.90 6.95
N SER A 90 -9.09 -2.05 6.51
CA SER A 90 -9.26 -0.60 6.51
C SER A 90 -10.39 -0.15 5.57
N LEU A 91 -10.38 -0.63 4.33
CA LEU A 91 -11.43 -0.38 3.33
C LEU A 91 -12.80 -0.88 3.81
N ALA A 92 -12.87 -2.08 4.38
CA ALA A 92 -14.10 -2.67 4.89
C ALA A 92 -14.75 -1.85 6.02
N ASN A 93 -14.00 -0.97 6.68
CA ASN A 93 -14.52 -0.10 7.72
C ASN A 93 -15.08 1.23 7.19
N LEU A 94 -14.76 1.64 5.95
CA LEU A 94 -15.21 2.91 5.37
C LEU A 94 -16.74 3.03 5.24
N PRO A 95 -17.48 2.00 4.78
CA PRO A 95 -18.93 2.11 4.60
C PRO A 95 -19.71 2.44 5.87
N LYS A 96 -19.14 2.21 7.05
CA LYS A 96 -19.79 2.53 8.33
C LYS A 96 -19.99 4.04 8.56
N GLY A 97 -19.23 4.87 7.85
CA GLY A 97 -19.31 6.34 7.97
C GLY A 97 -20.08 7.02 6.86
N TRP A 98 -20.64 6.27 5.91
CA TRP A 98 -21.33 6.83 4.75
C TRP A 98 -22.69 7.42 5.12
N THR A 99 -22.99 8.61 4.62
CA THR A 99 -24.25 9.35 4.88
C THR A 99 -25.16 9.40 3.66
N GLU A 100 -24.58 9.40 2.45
CA GLU A 100 -25.24 9.56 1.15
C GLU A 100 -25.07 8.31 0.26
N ALA A 101 -24.81 7.14 0.87
CA ALA A 101 -24.44 5.92 0.16
C ALA A 101 -25.29 5.61 -1.09
N GLU A 102 -24.65 5.60 -2.26
CA GLU A 102 -25.22 5.12 -3.52
C GLU A 102 -24.75 3.66 -3.77
N TRP A 103 -25.70 2.77 -4.09
CA TRP A 103 -25.50 1.32 -4.24
C TRP A 103 -24.95 0.93 -5.61
#